data_AF-A0A2W5STG8-F1
#
_entry.id   AF-A0A2W5STG8-F1
#
_cell.length_a   1.000
_cell.length_b   1.000
_cell.length_c   1.000
_cell.angle_alpha   90.00
_cell.angle_beta   90.00
_cell.angle_gamma   90.00
#
_symmetry.space_group_name_H-M   'P 1'
#
loop_
_entity.id
_entity.type
_entity.pdbx_description
1 polymer ?
#
loop_
_entity_poly.entity_id
_entity_poly.type
_entity_poly.pdbx_seq_one_letter_code
_entity_poly.pdbx_strand_id
1 'polypeptide(L)'
;MIDKSKLVDSMGRPLTQSLFLEIGYSEFAVYTFKDHDYAYKGTNYPSLKRLYLKEEDPIEYTFAEKYLLGWQHWKRLQQNKIIRKEIDQWREELELKLRSQGVREMLNLCASETGNFSAAKYLADRGWEKRGAGRPSKAEKDRHQAIEEKLQDEFSADIARLDDFRK
;
A
#
# COMPACT_ATOMS: atom_id res chain seq x y z
N MET A 1 -3.25 -19.29 9.83
CA MET A 1 -2.83 -19.68 8.46
C MET A 1 -3.98 -20.47 7.87
N ILE A 2 -4.37 -20.22 6.61
CA ILE A 2 -5.51 -20.96 6.02
C ILE A 2 -5.08 -22.37 5.64
N ASP A 3 -5.99 -23.32 5.76
CA ASP A 3 -5.80 -24.67 5.25
C ASP A 3 -5.91 -24.65 3.71
N LYS A 4 -4.78 -24.88 3.04
CA LYS A 4 -4.68 -24.84 1.57
C LYS A 4 -5.52 -25.92 0.89
N SER A 5 -5.85 -27.01 1.58
CA SER A 5 -6.72 -28.07 1.03
C SER A 5 -8.13 -27.57 0.73
N LYS A 6 -8.58 -26.51 1.43
CA LYS A 6 -9.89 -25.88 1.19
C LYS A 6 -9.92 -24.94 -0.02
N LEU A 7 -8.78 -24.74 -0.68
CA LEU A 7 -8.66 -23.86 -1.86
C LEU A 7 -8.75 -24.65 -3.18
N VAL A 8 -8.94 -25.96 -3.10
CA VAL A 8 -9.10 -26.85 -4.24
C VAL A 8 -10.44 -27.58 -4.20
N ASP A 9 -10.95 -27.98 -5.36
CA ASP A 9 -12.11 -28.86 -5.46
C ASP A 9 -11.76 -30.33 -5.14
N SER A 10 -12.76 -31.22 -5.20
CA SER A 10 -12.59 -32.67 -5.01
C SER A 10 -11.65 -33.33 -6.03
N MET A 11 -11.34 -32.66 -7.15
CA MET A 11 -10.41 -33.11 -8.18
C MET A 11 -9.02 -32.42 -8.07
N GLY A 12 -8.78 -31.63 -7.01
CA GLY A 12 -7.52 -30.90 -6.80
C GLY A 12 -7.37 -29.64 -7.66
N ARG A 13 -8.42 -29.15 -8.31
CA ARG A 13 -8.37 -27.95 -9.15
C ARG A 13 -8.54 -26.70 -8.26
N PRO A 14 -7.73 -25.64 -8.45
CA PRO A 14 -7.89 -24.39 -7.73
C PRO A 14 -9.28 -23.78 -7.91
N LEU A 15 -9.94 -23.51 -6.78
CA LEU A 15 -11.20 -22.78 -6.74
C LEU A 15 -10.97 -21.31 -7.11
N THR A 16 -12.01 -20.61 -7.58
CA THR A 16 -11.90 -19.17 -7.86
C THR A 16 -13.11 -18.42 -7.30
N GLN A 17 -14.21 -18.38 -8.04
CA GLN A 17 -15.44 -17.72 -7.62
C GLN A 17 -16.04 -18.35 -6.36
N SER A 18 -16.05 -19.68 -6.29
CA SER A 18 -16.56 -20.44 -5.13
C SER A 18 -15.77 -20.22 -3.85
N LEU A 19 -14.61 -19.57 -3.92
CA LEU A 19 -13.81 -19.21 -2.76
C LEU A 19 -14.46 -18.12 -1.90
N PHE A 20 -15.34 -17.33 -2.50
CA PHE A 20 -15.94 -16.13 -1.89
C PHE A 20 -17.41 -16.34 -1.57
N LEU A 21 -17.78 -15.95 -0.36
CA LEU A 21 -19.16 -16.03 0.14
C LEU A 21 -20.16 -15.31 -0.79
N GLU A 22 -19.74 -14.18 -1.37
CA GLU A 22 -20.58 -13.27 -2.14
C GLU A 22 -20.92 -13.76 -3.56
N ILE A 23 -20.09 -14.60 -4.18
CA ILE A 23 -20.23 -14.91 -5.63
C ILE A 23 -21.13 -16.13 -5.88
N GLY A 24 -21.49 -16.91 -4.86
CA GLY A 24 -22.39 -18.04 -5.08
C GLY A 24 -22.86 -18.83 -3.88
N TYR A 25 -22.62 -18.35 -2.64
CA TYR A 25 -22.97 -19.07 -1.41
C TYR A 25 -22.59 -20.56 -1.44
N SER A 26 -21.43 -20.84 -2.03
CA SER A 26 -20.90 -22.19 -2.18
C SER A 26 -20.47 -22.74 -0.81
N GLU A 27 -20.65 -24.04 -0.61
CA GLU A 27 -20.07 -24.76 0.53
C GLU A 27 -18.53 -24.68 0.56
N PHE A 28 -17.90 -24.38 -0.58
CA PHE A 28 -16.45 -24.20 -0.70
C PHE A 28 -15.96 -22.80 -0.36
N ALA A 29 -16.86 -21.87 0.03
CA ALA A 29 -16.46 -20.53 0.40
C ALA A 29 -15.56 -20.57 1.64
N VAL A 30 -14.44 -19.85 1.58
CA VAL A 30 -13.50 -19.72 2.70
C VAL A 30 -13.13 -18.27 2.99
N TYR A 31 -13.41 -17.36 2.05
CA TYR A 31 -13.14 -15.94 2.18
C TYR A 31 -14.42 -15.12 1.99
N THR A 32 -14.36 -13.87 2.43
CA THR A 32 -15.32 -12.81 2.14
C THR A 32 -14.59 -11.61 1.53
N PHE A 33 -15.30 -10.84 0.72
CA PHE A 33 -14.84 -9.53 0.23
C PHE A 33 -15.08 -8.38 1.21
N LYS A 34 -15.83 -8.60 2.30
CA LYS A 34 -16.08 -7.58 3.32
C LYS A 34 -14.77 -7.03 3.90
N ASP A 35 -14.82 -5.82 4.45
CA ASP A 35 -13.64 -5.18 5.05
C ASP A 35 -13.11 -5.90 6.29
N HIS A 36 -13.97 -6.66 6.96
CA HIS A 36 -13.65 -7.41 8.17
C HIS A 36 -14.07 -8.86 8.05
N ASP A 37 -13.46 -9.71 8.89
CA ASP A 37 -13.87 -11.11 9.03
C ASP A 37 -15.37 -11.15 9.37
N TYR A 38 -16.08 -12.07 8.75
CA TYR A 38 -17.53 -12.08 8.78
C TYR A 38 -18.05 -13.44 9.21
N ALA A 39 -18.84 -13.47 10.28
CA ALA A 39 -19.52 -14.66 10.73
C ALA A 39 -20.85 -14.84 9.98
N TYR A 40 -21.02 -15.99 9.33
CA TYR A 40 -22.25 -16.34 8.63
C TYR A 40 -22.58 -17.82 8.82
N LYS A 41 -23.82 -18.13 9.21
CA LYS A 41 -24.31 -19.50 9.45
C LYS A 41 -23.38 -20.35 10.32
N GLY A 42 -22.82 -19.76 11.39
CA GLY A 42 -21.93 -20.45 12.32
C GLY A 42 -20.49 -20.66 11.81
N THR A 43 -20.16 -20.20 10.61
CA THR A 43 -18.79 -20.21 10.05
C THR A 43 -18.23 -18.80 10.01
N ASN A 44 -16.97 -18.63 10.41
CA ASN A 44 -16.27 -17.35 10.31
C ASN A 44 -15.41 -17.30 9.04
N TYR A 45 -15.67 -16.32 8.19
CA TYR A 45 -15.00 -16.11 6.91
C TYR A 45 -13.97 -15.00 7.05
N PRO A 46 -12.66 -15.28 6.95
CA PRO A 46 -11.66 -14.24 6.91
C PRO A 46 -11.87 -13.28 5.72
N SER A 47 -11.69 -11.99 5.96
CA SER A 47 -11.69 -10.99 4.90
C SER A 47 -10.40 -11.08 4.10
N LEU A 48 -10.51 -11.39 2.79
CA LEU A 48 -9.33 -11.43 1.94
C LEU A 48 -8.76 -10.02 1.72
N LYS A 49 -9.61 -8.99 1.66
CA LYS A 49 -9.21 -7.58 1.62
C LYS A 49 -8.36 -7.19 2.82
N ARG A 50 -8.81 -7.50 4.04
CA ARG A 50 -8.07 -7.23 5.27
C ARG A 50 -6.71 -7.90 5.26
N LEU A 51 -6.66 -9.17 4.84
CA LEU A 51 -5.41 -9.92 4.75
C LEU A 51 -4.46 -9.32 3.70
N TYR A 52 -4.99 -8.88 2.56
CA TYR A 52 -4.24 -8.20 1.51
C TYR A 52 -3.61 -6.90 2.01
N LEU A 53 -4.40 -6.01 2.61
CA LEU A 53 -3.91 -4.74 3.16
C LEU A 53 -2.96 -4.92 4.34
N LYS A 54 -3.11 -6.01 5.11
CA LYS A 54 -2.22 -6.34 6.22
C LYS A 54 -0.85 -6.82 5.74
N GLU A 55 -0.79 -7.50 4.60
CA GLU A 55 0.48 -8.02 4.08
C GLU A 55 1.40 -6.90 3.57
N GLU A 56 0.84 -5.75 3.21
CA GLU A 56 1.58 -4.58 2.71
C GLU A 56 2.55 -4.95 1.58
N ASP A 57 2.10 -5.82 0.66
CA ASP A 57 2.90 -6.35 -0.44
C ASP A 57 2.44 -5.78 -1.79
N PRO A 58 3.06 -4.68 -2.30
CA PRO A 58 2.71 -4.10 -3.60
C PRO A 58 2.88 -5.05 -4.78
N ILE A 59 3.73 -6.07 -4.63
CA ILE A 59 4.04 -7.05 -5.69
C ILE A 59 3.11 -8.27 -5.58
N GLU A 60 2.44 -8.44 -4.44
CA GLU A 60 1.41 -9.43 -4.13
C GLU A 60 1.89 -10.89 -4.15
N TYR A 61 3.18 -11.12 -4.33
CA TYR A 61 3.77 -12.46 -4.38
C TYR A 61 3.69 -13.15 -3.01
N THR A 62 4.11 -12.45 -1.95
CA THR A 62 4.06 -12.96 -0.57
C THR A 62 2.61 -13.18 -0.15
N PHE A 63 1.72 -12.26 -0.51
CA PHE A 63 0.29 -12.42 -0.30
C PHE A 63 -0.25 -13.71 -0.95
N ALA A 64 0.09 -13.94 -2.22
CA ALA A 64 -0.36 -15.13 -2.96
C ALA A 64 0.17 -16.44 -2.35
N GLU A 65 1.44 -16.47 -1.93
CA GLU A 65 2.04 -17.66 -1.31
C GLU A 65 1.44 -17.97 0.07
N LYS A 66 1.10 -16.93 0.84
CA LYS A 66 0.64 -17.05 2.22
C LYS A 66 -0.84 -17.37 2.36
N TYR A 67 -1.70 -16.76 1.57
CA TYR A 67 -3.16 -16.87 1.70
C TYR A 67 -3.82 -17.67 0.58
N LEU A 68 -3.08 -18.00 -0.49
CA LEU A 68 -3.59 -18.76 -1.64
C LEU A 68 -2.71 -19.98 -1.93
N LEU A 69 -2.90 -20.58 -3.10
CA LEU A 69 -2.08 -21.69 -3.60
C LEU A 69 -0.81 -21.18 -4.34
N GLY A 70 -0.43 -19.93 -4.10
CA GLY A 70 0.68 -19.28 -4.79
C GLY A 70 0.28 -18.46 -6.02
N TRP A 71 1.30 -17.96 -6.73
CA TRP A 71 1.14 -16.97 -7.80
C TRP A 71 0.19 -17.38 -8.94
N GLN A 72 0.21 -18.65 -9.34
CA GLN A 72 -0.65 -19.13 -10.43
C GLN A 72 -2.14 -19.07 -10.07
N HIS A 73 -2.48 -19.35 -8.80
CA HIS A 73 -3.84 -19.24 -8.31
C HIS A 73 -4.26 -17.76 -8.24
N TRP A 74 -3.39 -16.88 -7.74
CA TRP A 74 -3.66 -15.45 -7.74
C TRP A 74 -3.92 -14.88 -9.14
N LYS A 75 -3.12 -15.27 -10.15
CA LYS A 75 -3.37 -14.88 -11.55
C LYS A 75 -4.73 -15.34 -12.06
N ARG A 76 -5.19 -16.55 -11.70
CA ARG A 76 -6.53 -17.04 -12.08
C ARG A 76 -7.64 -16.20 -11.46
N LEU A 77 -7.48 -15.78 -10.20
CA LEU A 77 -8.43 -14.87 -9.55
C LEU A 77 -8.51 -13.53 -10.28
N GLN A 78 -7.36 -12.97 -10.68
CA GLN A 78 -7.29 -11.72 -11.43
C GLN A 78 -7.87 -11.79 -12.85
N GLN A 79 -7.96 -12.99 -13.45
CA GLN A 79 -8.63 -13.20 -14.74
C GLN A 79 -10.15 -13.17 -14.62
N ASN A 80 -10.70 -13.36 -13.41
CA ASN A 80 -12.13 -13.28 -13.17
C ASN A 80 -12.56 -11.81 -13.00
N LYS A 81 -13.47 -11.32 -13.85
CA LYS A 81 -13.87 -9.91 -13.87
C LYS A 81 -14.47 -9.40 -12.55
N ILE A 82 -15.27 -10.23 -11.86
CA ILE A 82 -15.92 -9.85 -10.60
C ILE A 82 -14.87 -9.68 -9.51
N ILE A 83 -14.00 -10.68 -9.36
CA ILE A 83 -12.94 -10.68 -8.36
C ILE A 83 -11.92 -9.58 -8.66
N ARG A 84 -11.58 -9.38 -9.93
CA ARG A 84 -10.64 -8.35 -10.38
C ARG A 84 -11.07 -6.95 -9.97
N LYS A 85 -12.37 -6.65 -10.06
CA LYS A 85 -12.92 -5.36 -9.63
C LYS A 85 -12.66 -5.09 -8.15
N GLU A 86 -12.78 -6.10 -7.29
CA GLU A 86 -12.47 -5.98 -5.86
C GLU A 86 -10.96 -5.82 -5.64
N ILE A 87 -10.14 -6.64 -6.29
CA ILE A 87 -8.68 -6.56 -6.19
C ILE A 87 -8.15 -5.19 -6.59
N ASP A 88 -8.66 -4.59 -7.67
CA ASP A 88 -8.21 -3.27 -8.12
C ASP A 88 -8.54 -2.17 -7.10
N GLN A 89 -9.68 -2.27 -6.39
CA GLN A 89 -9.98 -1.37 -5.27
C GLN A 89 -9.00 -1.56 -4.11
N TRP A 90 -8.62 -2.81 -3.80
CA TRP A 90 -7.68 -3.10 -2.71
C TRP A 90 -6.26 -2.60 -3.03
N ARG A 91 -5.84 -2.70 -4.30
CA ARG A 91 -4.57 -2.14 -4.79
C ARG A 91 -4.52 -0.63 -4.63
N GLU A 92 -5.59 0.06 -5.01
CA GLU A 92 -5.70 1.51 -4.83
C GLU A 92 -5.61 1.89 -3.35
N GLU A 93 -6.33 1.19 -2.49
CA GLU A 93 -6.29 1.41 -1.04
C GLU A 93 -4.89 1.11 -0.44
N LEU A 94 -4.23 0.02 -0.88
CA LEU A 94 -2.89 -0.31 -0.43
C LEU A 94 -1.88 0.76 -0.84
N GLU A 95 -1.95 1.23 -2.08
CA GLU A 95 -1.12 2.33 -2.57
C GLU A 95 -1.30 3.60 -1.73
N LEU A 96 -2.55 3.95 -1.40
CA LEU A 96 -2.84 5.08 -0.52
C LEU A 96 -2.28 4.88 0.89
N LYS A 97 -2.43 3.68 1.45
CA LYS A 97 -1.89 3.31 2.77
C LYS A 97 -0.36 3.46 2.80
N LEU A 98 0.34 2.90 1.82
CA LEU A 98 1.81 2.94 1.75
C LEU A 98 2.32 4.37 1.52
N ARG A 99 1.64 5.16 0.70
CA ARG A 99 1.96 6.59 0.55
C ARG A 99 1.78 7.36 1.85
N SER A 100 0.68 7.11 2.57
CA SER A 100 0.44 7.75 3.87
C SER A 100 1.52 7.38 4.88
N GLN A 101 1.94 6.11 4.91
CA GLN A 101 3.06 5.64 5.74
C GLN A 101 4.37 6.34 5.34
N GLY A 102 4.71 6.38 4.05
CA GLY A 102 5.91 7.05 3.56
C GLY A 102 5.97 8.54 3.92
N VAL A 103 4.86 9.27 3.77
CA VAL A 103 4.77 10.69 4.17
C VAL A 103 4.95 10.85 5.68
N ARG A 104 4.38 9.94 6.49
CA ARG A 104 4.58 9.95 7.94
C ARG A 104 6.04 9.72 8.32
N GLU A 105 6.72 8.80 7.66
CA GLU A 105 8.15 8.58 7.91
C GLU A 105 9.00 9.78 7.49
N MET A 106 8.65 10.46 6.40
CA MET A 106 9.32 11.72 6.04
C MET A 106 9.14 12.79 7.12
N LEU A 107 7.95 12.91 7.72
CA LEU A 107 7.71 13.81 8.85
C LEU A 107 8.58 13.45 10.06
N ASN A 108 8.69 12.16 10.39
CA ASN A 108 9.56 11.69 11.47
C ASN A 108 11.04 12.02 11.20
N LEU A 109 11.50 11.83 9.96
CA LEU A 109 12.87 12.17 9.55
C LEU A 109 13.15 13.68 9.65
N CYS A 110 12.19 14.53 9.28
CA CYS A 110 12.30 15.97 9.46
C CYS A 110 12.38 16.40 10.92
N ALA A 111 11.62 15.74 11.80
CA ALA A 111 11.59 16.03 13.23
C ALA A 111 12.77 15.42 14.01
N SER A 112 13.65 14.64 13.36
CA SER A 112 14.82 14.04 13.99
C SER A 112 15.91 15.07 14.31
N GLU A 113 16.77 14.77 15.28
CA GLU A 113 17.80 15.71 15.80
C GLU A 113 18.76 16.24 14.74
N THR A 114 19.06 15.45 13.71
CA THR A 114 19.94 15.88 12.61
C THR A 114 19.19 16.67 11.53
N GLY A 115 17.86 16.62 11.53
CA GLY A 115 17.03 17.04 10.41
C GLY A 115 17.32 16.21 9.15
N ASN A 116 16.37 16.20 8.20
CA ASN A 116 16.62 15.62 6.89
C ASN A 116 16.14 16.58 5.81
N PHE A 117 17.07 17.26 5.15
CA PHE A 117 16.79 18.23 4.10
C PHE A 117 15.96 17.63 2.96
N SER A 118 16.31 16.42 2.52
CA SER A 118 15.58 15.73 1.43
C SER A 118 14.13 15.45 1.81
N ALA A 119 13.88 15.03 3.06
CA ALA A 119 12.52 14.86 3.58
C ALA A 119 11.79 16.21 3.69
N ALA A 120 12.46 17.26 4.19
CA ALA A 120 11.86 18.59 4.36
C ALA A 120 11.47 19.20 3.01
N LYS A 121 12.35 19.08 2.01
CA LYS A 121 12.08 19.48 0.63
C LYS A 121 10.91 18.69 0.05
N TYR A 122 10.91 17.36 0.18
CA TYR A 122 9.82 16.51 -0.29
C TYR A 122 8.47 16.92 0.31
N LEU A 123 8.44 17.23 1.61
CA LEU A 123 7.22 17.64 2.29
C LEU A 123 6.76 19.06 1.88
N ALA A 124 7.68 20.00 1.80
CA ALA A 124 7.38 21.39 1.42
C ALA A 124 6.83 21.49 -0.02
N ASP A 125 7.38 20.67 -0.92
CA ASP A 125 6.96 20.58 -2.32
C ASP A 125 5.70 19.73 -2.54
N ARG A 126 5.12 19.15 -1.48
CA ARG A 126 4.01 18.18 -1.55
C ARG A 126 4.32 17.02 -2.51
N GLY A 127 5.49 16.42 -2.39
CA GLY A 127 5.98 15.39 -3.31
C GLY A 127 5.13 14.12 -3.42
N TRP A 128 4.08 13.97 -2.62
CA TRP A 128 3.09 12.90 -2.72
C TRP A 128 1.96 13.20 -3.73
N GLU A 129 1.78 14.46 -4.15
CA GLU A 129 0.80 14.82 -5.16
C GLU A 129 1.27 14.34 -6.55
N LYS A 130 0.44 13.56 -7.26
CA LYS A 130 0.71 13.23 -8.66
C LYS A 130 0.54 14.49 -9.50
N ARG A 131 1.65 15.04 -10.01
CA ARG A 131 1.57 16.13 -10.99
C ARG A 131 0.85 15.63 -12.25
N GLY A 132 -0.12 16.40 -12.74
CA GLY A 132 -0.68 16.21 -14.08
C GLY A 132 0.42 16.38 -15.14
N ALA A 133 0.30 15.68 -16.27
CA ALA A 133 1.27 15.82 -17.36
C ALA A 133 1.30 17.27 -17.88
N GLY A 134 2.48 17.90 -17.88
CA GLY A 134 2.66 19.27 -18.34
C GLY A 134 3.92 19.95 -17.80
N ARG A 135 4.35 21.03 -18.47
CA ARG A 135 5.46 21.86 -17.98
C ARG A 135 4.98 22.62 -16.73
N PRO A 136 5.77 22.66 -15.64
CA PRO A 136 5.45 23.46 -14.46
C PRO A 136 5.21 24.93 -14.85
N SER A 137 4.17 25.53 -14.27
CA SER A 137 3.89 26.95 -14.43
C SER A 137 5.01 27.80 -13.83
N LYS A 138 5.10 29.06 -14.25
CA LYS A 138 6.11 30.00 -13.73
C LYS A 138 5.95 30.21 -12.21
N ALA A 139 4.72 30.36 -11.73
CA ALA A 139 4.42 30.51 -10.31
C ALA A 139 4.85 29.29 -9.48
N GLU A 140 4.71 28.08 -10.02
CA GLU A 140 5.22 26.88 -9.34
C GLU A 140 6.75 26.89 -9.29
N LYS A 141 7.45 27.25 -10.36
CA LYS A 141 8.91 27.32 -10.37
C LYS A 141 9.44 28.32 -9.36
N ASP A 142 8.87 29.52 -9.35
CA ASP A 142 9.27 30.59 -8.44
C ASP A 142 9.05 30.18 -6.97
N ARG A 143 7.94 29.47 -6.70
CA ARG A 143 7.65 28.92 -5.36
C ARG A 143 8.63 27.82 -4.95
N HIS A 144 8.93 26.87 -5.84
CA HIS A 144 9.90 25.80 -5.56
C HIS A 144 11.30 26.38 -5.29
N GLN A 145 11.73 27.36 -6.09
CA GLN A 145 13.03 28.01 -5.93
C GLN A 145 13.12 28.75 -4.59
N ALA A 146 12.08 29.50 -4.21
CA ALA A 146 12.05 30.20 -2.92
C ALA A 146 12.04 29.24 -1.71
N ILE A 147 11.44 28.05 -1.84
CA ILE A 147 11.46 27.02 -0.80
C ILE A 147 12.85 26.39 -0.69
N GLU A 148 13.48 26.11 -1.83
CA GLU A 148 14.83 25.52 -1.89
C GLU A 148 15.89 26.45 -1.29
N GLU A 149 15.84 27.74 -1.63
CA GLU A 149 16.76 28.76 -1.06
C GLU A 149 16.62 28.85 0.47
N LYS A 150 15.39 28.92 1.00
CA LYS A 150 15.15 28.97 2.46
C LYS A 150 15.63 27.73 3.20
N LEU A 151 15.35 26.55 2.66
CA LEU A 151 15.82 25.30 3.25
C LEU A 151 17.35 25.23 3.20
N GLN A 152 17.97 25.65 2.10
CA GLN A 152 19.43 25.60 1.99
C GLN A 152 20.10 26.52 3.02
N ASP A 153 19.57 27.71 3.25
CA ASP A 153 20.09 28.64 4.24
C ASP A 153 19.98 28.11 5.68
N GLU A 154 18.83 27.55 6.05
CA GLU A 154 18.60 26.99 7.41
C GLU A 154 19.51 25.80 7.72
N PHE A 155 19.61 24.84 6.80
CA PHE A 155 20.46 23.67 6.99
C PHE A 155 21.96 24.01 6.93
N SER A 156 22.37 24.96 6.08
CA SER A 156 23.77 25.40 6.02
C SER A 156 24.19 26.10 7.32
N ALA A 157 23.30 26.88 7.92
CA ALA A 157 23.53 27.51 9.21
C ALA A 157 23.66 26.48 10.35
N ASP A 158 22.86 25.41 10.35
CA ASP A 158 22.94 24.35 11.36
C ASP A 158 24.20 23.50 11.24
N ILE A 159 24.64 23.18 10.02
CA ILE A 159 25.92 22.48 9.77
C ILE A 159 27.10 23.32 10.28
N ALA A 160 27.11 24.62 9.97
CA ALA A 160 28.18 25.52 10.43
C ALA A 160 28.26 25.62 11.96
N ARG A 161 27.11 25.62 12.65
CA ARG A 161 27.06 25.59 14.12
C ARG A 161 27.63 24.28 14.69
N LEU A 162 27.32 23.14 14.09
CA LEU A 162 27.83 21.84 14.55
C LEU A 162 29.35 21.70 14.39
N ASP A 163 29.93 22.29 13.33
CA ASP A 163 31.38 22.31 13.12
C ASP A 163 32.12 23.19 14.13
N ASP A 164 31.52 24.31 14.56
CA ASP A 164 32.11 25.17 15.60
C ASP A 164 32.07 24.53 17.01
N PHE A 165 31.13 23.61 17.28
CA PHE A 165 31.08 22.85 18.55
C PHE A 165 32.08 21.68 18.63
N ARG A 166 32.73 21.31 17.51
CA ARG A 166 33.73 20.22 17.43
C ARG A 166 35.19 20.68 17.57
N LYS A 167 35.43 21.99 17.72
CA LYS A 167 36.75 22.59 18.01
C LYS A 167 36.92 22.87 19.50
#